data_AF-A0A6A6JCJ7-F1
#
_entry.id   AF-A0A6A6JCJ7-F1
#
_cell.length_a   1.000
_cell.length_b   1.000
_cell.length_c   1.000
_cell.angle_alpha   90.00
_cell.angle_beta   90.00
_cell.angle_gamma   90.00
#
_symmetry.space_group_name_H-M   'P 1'
#
loop_
_entity.id
_entity.type
_entity.pdbx_description
1 polymer ?
#
loop_
_entity_poly.entity_id
_entity_poly.type
_entity_poly.pdbx_seq_one_letter_code
_entity_poly.pdbx_strand_id
1 'polypeptide(L)'
;MTTSPTPMRQKRQILRLIHHVLRLFETLCKEVTKFNNYVNAQSAQGKPLYKWAKYTRFERMSAAVEALSRSAETLNRIVALSKEVCNTLPTIGPGLLANGIIPPFYSEWYLQALTAKALQDVQGSELDEATKQEAEALILKEHSTINNHLSAAKASLQAVTELLFKILSGSPAPKYHLLKLPQGIGQDENEATGCRLERSGTADSTSARCVTVIEGPRGFGNMLGLLIVGIGLCFVAYRIRHKLPKTGREDCAPLESLQRDIQNSIHMISDLSAQVGDVTAYTANLESKIDAAAKHSSSLEQLCEDLGLRIDSIWDSLGPPNEDGTYRSVNENQLISHHARKDLRSHIDEVSEEVVKVRREMHRMNIRLTKDMDDLKKNK
;
A
#
# COMPACT_ATOMS: atom_id res chain seq x y z
N MET A 1 21.13 37.97 36.62
CA MET A 1 22.14 37.02 36.10
C MET A 1 21.48 35.66 35.92
N THR A 2 21.05 35.31 34.70
CA THR A 2 20.53 33.97 34.39
C THR A 2 21.72 33.05 34.16
N THR A 3 22.01 32.19 35.13
CA THR A 3 23.07 31.18 34.99
C THR A 3 22.71 30.25 33.84
N SER A 4 23.49 30.28 32.76
CA SER A 4 23.33 29.36 31.63
C SER A 4 23.38 27.92 32.14
N PRO A 5 22.43 27.04 31.74
CA PRO A 5 22.42 25.66 32.20
C PRO A 5 23.69 24.94 31.74
N THR A 6 24.40 24.30 32.69
CA THR A 6 25.62 23.53 32.42
C THR A 6 25.40 22.49 31.30
N PRO A 7 26.35 22.27 30.38
CA PRO A 7 26.21 21.37 29.22
C PRO A 7 25.71 19.95 29.57
N MET A 8 26.13 19.41 30.72
CA MET A 8 25.67 18.12 31.26
C MET A 8 24.15 18.06 31.50
N ARG A 9 23.55 19.18 31.96
CA ARG A 9 22.11 19.27 32.22
C ARG A 9 21.33 19.29 30.90
N GLN A 10 21.83 20.00 29.89
CA GLN A 10 21.24 20.02 28.54
C GLN A 10 21.30 18.64 27.88
N LYS A 11 22.45 17.95 27.95
CA LYS A 11 22.60 16.58 27.42
C LYS A 11 21.60 15.60 28.03
N ARG A 12 21.44 15.61 29.35
CA ARG A 12 20.43 14.77 30.04
C ARG A 12 19.00 15.13 29.61
N GLN A 13 18.69 16.40 29.40
CA GLN A 13 17.37 16.83 28.94
C GLN A 13 17.07 16.34 27.52
N ILE A 14 18.03 16.45 26.60
CA ILE A 14 17.91 15.95 25.22
C ILE A 14 17.67 14.44 25.22
N LEU A 15 18.47 13.67 25.97
CA LEU A 15 18.30 12.21 26.06
C LEU A 15 16.93 11.80 26.63
N ARG A 16 16.42 12.50 27.64
CA ARG A 16 15.07 12.26 28.19
C ARG A 16 13.99 12.53 27.14
N LEU A 17 14.13 13.59 26.35
CA LEU A 17 13.18 13.92 25.28
C LEU A 17 13.24 12.90 24.14
N ILE A 18 14.43 12.47 23.72
CA ILE A 18 14.58 11.39 22.73
C ILE A 18 13.86 10.13 23.22
N HIS A 19 14.09 9.73 24.47
CA HIS A 19 13.42 8.56 25.04
C HIS A 19 11.89 8.74 25.12
N HIS A 20 11.41 9.95 25.43
CA HIS A 20 9.98 10.26 25.41
C HIS A 20 9.38 10.15 24.00
N VAL A 21 10.04 10.72 23.00
CA VAL A 21 9.64 10.63 21.58
C VAL A 21 9.61 9.16 21.12
N LEU A 22 10.61 8.36 21.47
CA LEU A 22 10.63 6.92 21.15
C LEU A 22 9.47 6.15 21.81
N ARG A 23 9.09 6.50 23.04
CA ARG A 23 7.92 5.89 23.70
C ARG A 23 6.60 6.28 23.02
N LEU A 24 6.46 7.54 22.58
CA LEU A 24 5.29 7.99 21.83
C LEU A 24 5.23 7.31 20.45
N PHE A 25 6.38 7.15 19.81
CA PHE A 25 6.54 6.40 18.58
C PHE A 25 6.03 4.96 18.75
N GLU A 26 6.49 4.24 19.78
CA GLU A 26 6.03 2.89 20.13
C GLU A 26 4.51 2.85 20.36
N THR A 27 3.96 3.87 21.02
CA THR A 27 2.52 3.98 21.28
C THR A 27 1.72 4.13 19.99
N LEU A 28 2.16 4.99 19.08
CA LEU A 28 1.54 5.16 17.76
C LEU A 28 1.61 3.85 16.95
N CYS A 29 2.76 3.17 16.94
CA CYS A 29 2.92 1.87 16.28
C CYS A 29 1.92 0.83 16.79
N LYS A 30 1.69 0.79 18.11
CA LYS A 30 0.71 -0.12 18.73
C LYS A 30 -0.73 0.19 18.32
N GLU A 31 -1.12 1.46 18.23
CA GLU A 31 -2.47 1.82 17.79
C GLU A 31 -2.67 1.55 16.30
N VAL A 32 -1.66 1.81 15.44
CA VAL A 32 -1.69 1.42 14.01
C VAL A 32 -1.80 -0.11 13.87
N THR A 33 -1.03 -0.87 14.65
CA THR A 33 -1.13 -2.34 14.64
C THR A 33 -2.52 -2.84 15.03
N LYS A 34 -3.16 -2.20 16.03
CA LYS A 34 -4.53 -2.55 16.43
C LYS A 34 -5.55 -2.22 15.34
N PHE A 35 -5.37 -1.12 14.63
CA PHE A 35 -6.18 -0.79 13.46
C PHE A 35 -6.01 -1.85 12.37
N ASN A 36 -4.77 -2.27 12.08
CA ASN A 36 -4.49 -3.35 11.13
C ASN A 36 -5.16 -4.67 11.53
N ASN A 37 -5.07 -5.05 12.80
CA ASN A 37 -5.75 -6.25 13.30
C ASN A 37 -7.27 -6.15 13.16
N TYR A 38 -7.84 -4.96 13.40
CA TYR A 38 -9.27 -4.72 13.20
C TYR A 38 -9.68 -4.89 11.73
N VAL A 39 -8.96 -4.26 10.79
CA VAL A 39 -9.25 -4.36 9.36
C VAL A 39 -9.14 -5.81 8.88
N ASN A 40 -8.08 -6.52 9.28
CA ASN A 40 -7.89 -7.93 8.96
C ASN A 40 -9.02 -8.80 9.53
N ALA A 41 -9.45 -8.56 10.77
CA ALA A 41 -10.52 -9.32 11.41
C ALA A 41 -11.89 -9.08 10.74
N GLN A 42 -12.18 -7.84 10.33
CA GLN A 42 -13.42 -7.53 9.60
C GLN A 42 -13.39 -8.12 8.18
N SER A 43 -12.27 -7.99 7.47
CA SER A 43 -12.08 -8.57 6.14
C SER A 43 -12.23 -10.11 6.15
N ALA A 44 -11.68 -10.78 7.16
CA ALA A 44 -11.77 -12.23 7.31
C ALA A 44 -13.21 -12.74 7.55
N GLN A 45 -14.12 -11.88 8.03
CA GLN A 45 -15.53 -12.24 8.21
C GLN A 45 -16.32 -12.19 6.88
N GLY A 46 -15.72 -11.71 5.78
CA GLY A 46 -16.40 -11.60 4.49
C GLY A 46 -17.57 -10.62 4.49
N LYS A 47 -17.69 -9.77 5.53
CA LYS A 47 -18.74 -8.76 5.61
C LYS A 47 -18.41 -7.59 4.69
N PRO A 48 -19.40 -7.02 3.98
CA PRO A 48 -19.18 -5.79 3.23
C PRO A 48 -18.88 -4.63 4.18
N LEU A 49 -18.13 -3.63 3.70
CA LEU A 49 -17.58 -2.55 4.53
C LEU A 49 -18.65 -1.78 5.33
N TYR A 50 -19.82 -1.54 4.74
CA TYR A 50 -20.93 -0.84 5.41
C TYR A 50 -21.52 -1.62 6.61
N LYS A 51 -21.19 -2.91 6.76
CA LYS A 51 -21.55 -3.75 7.92
C LYS A 51 -20.42 -3.88 8.94
N TRP A 52 -19.28 -3.22 8.73
CA TRP A 52 -18.17 -3.27 9.68
C TRP A 52 -18.52 -2.46 10.92
N ALA A 53 -18.16 -2.99 12.09
CA ALA A 53 -18.40 -2.28 13.34
C ALA A 53 -17.45 -1.07 13.46
N LYS A 54 -17.97 0.15 13.65
CA LYS A 54 -17.15 1.38 13.75
C LYS A 54 -15.90 1.20 14.62
N TYR A 55 -14.72 1.52 14.07
CA TYR A 55 -13.48 1.46 14.84
C TYR A 55 -13.41 2.63 15.83
N THR A 56 -13.64 2.35 17.12
CA THR A 56 -13.77 3.38 18.16
C THR A 56 -12.45 3.97 18.66
N ARG A 57 -11.30 3.50 18.16
CA ARG A 57 -9.97 3.91 18.68
C ARG A 57 -9.26 4.94 17.82
N PHE A 58 -9.91 5.53 16.82
CA PHE A 58 -9.30 6.60 16.01
C PHE A 58 -8.81 7.77 16.87
N GLU A 59 -9.58 8.18 17.87
CA GLU A 59 -9.20 9.26 18.79
C GLU A 59 -7.87 9.00 19.51
N ARG A 60 -7.60 7.74 19.88
CA ARG A 60 -6.34 7.36 20.53
C ARG A 60 -5.16 7.43 19.56
N MET A 61 -5.38 7.06 18.31
CA MET A 61 -4.39 7.19 17.25
C MET A 61 -4.08 8.67 16.99
N SER A 62 -5.11 9.51 16.83
CA SER A 62 -4.97 10.95 16.65
C SER A 62 -4.22 11.62 17.81
N ALA A 63 -4.61 11.30 19.05
CA ALA A 63 -3.93 11.81 20.24
C ALA A 63 -2.45 11.38 20.28
N ALA A 64 -2.13 10.14 19.87
CA ALA A 64 -0.74 9.67 19.78
C ALA A 64 0.06 10.43 18.71
N VAL A 65 -0.54 10.69 17.54
CA VAL A 65 0.07 11.50 16.47
C VAL A 65 0.34 12.92 16.96
N GLU A 66 -0.63 13.59 17.57
CA GLU A 66 -0.46 14.95 18.09
C GLU A 66 0.58 15.04 19.20
N ALA A 67 0.59 14.07 20.13
CA ALA A 67 1.59 14.02 21.20
C ALA A 67 3.00 13.83 20.61
N LEU A 68 3.13 12.97 19.61
CA LEU A 68 4.38 12.73 18.90
C LEU A 68 4.86 14.00 18.18
N SER A 69 3.99 14.66 17.42
CA SER A 69 4.29 15.92 16.73
C SER A 69 4.76 17.01 17.69
N ARG A 70 4.02 17.24 18.79
CA ARG A 70 4.41 18.23 19.81
C ARG A 70 5.76 17.93 20.44
N SER A 71 6.04 16.66 20.71
CA SER A 71 7.32 16.23 21.28
C SER A 71 8.47 16.36 20.30
N ALA A 72 8.23 16.06 19.02
CA ALA A 72 9.18 16.24 17.93
C ALA A 72 9.55 17.72 17.74
N GLU A 73 8.57 18.62 17.73
CA GLU A 73 8.79 20.05 17.67
C GLU A 73 9.60 20.57 18.86
N THR A 74 9.27 20.10 20.07
CA THR A 74 10.01 20.46 21.29
C THR A 74 11.46 20.00 21.22
N LEU A 75 11.69 18.77 20.77
CA LEU A 75 13.04 18.22 20.56
C LEU A 75 13.80 19.03 19.50
N ASN A 76 13.17 19.37 18.38
CA ASN A 76 13.79 20.18 17.32
C ASN A 76 14.22 21.57 17.82
N ARG A 77 13.38 22.24 18.61
CA ARG A 77 13.72 23.55 19.21
C ARG A 77 14.93 23.44 20.13
N ILE A 78 14.99 22.42 20.99
CA ILE A 78 16.10 22.24 21.94
C ILE A 78 17.40 21.88 21.20
N VAL A 79 17.32 21.05 20.16
CA VAL A 79 18.45 20.67 19.31
C VAL A 79 18.99 21.89 18.55
N ALA A 80 18.11 22.74 18.02
CA ALA A 80 18.52 23.97 17.33
C ALA A 80 19.29 24.93 18.26
N LEU A 81 18.94 24.98 19.54
CA LEU A 81 19.63 25.79 20.56
C LEU A 81 20.94 25.15 21.06
N SER A 82 21.16 23.86 20.82
CA SER A 82 22.23 23.07 21.47
C SER A 82 23.16 22.39 20.45
N LYS A 83 23.62 23.12 19.42
CA LYS A 83 24.50 22.58 18.37
C LYS A 83 25.74 21.87 18.93
N GLU A 84 26.39 22.47 19.92
CA GLU A 84 27.61 21.91 20.54
C GLU A 84 27.34 20.57 21.24
N VAL A 85 26.20 20.43 21.92
CA VAL A 85 25.85 19.20 22.64
C VAL A 85 25.60 18.05 21.67
N CYS A 86 25.01 18.33 20.49
CA CYS A 86 24.73 17.31 19.48
C CYS A 86 26.03 16.70 18.92
N ASN A 87 27.09 17.49 18.77
CA ASN A 87 28.39 17.00 18.29
C ASN A 87 29.09 16.06 19.28
N THR A 88 28.65 16.05 20.55
CA THR A 88 29.19 15.16 21.60
C THR A 88 28.36 13.89 21.83
N LEU A 89 27.27 13.71 21.07
CA LEU A 89 26.52 12.46 21.09
C LEU A 89 27.29 11.42 20.27
N PRO A 90 27.34 10.16 20.74
CA PRO A 90 27.99 9.10 19.98
C PRO A 90 27.30 8.97 18.62
N THR A 91 28.09 9.06 17.55
CA THR A 91 27.62 8.91 16.18
C THR A 91 27.12 7.49 16.00
N ILE A 92 25.79 7.32 15.95
CA ILE A 92 25.20 6.03 15.57
C ILE A 92 25.26 5.96 14.05
N GLY A 93 25.89 4.92 13.51
CA GLY A 93 26.07 4.76 12.08
C GLY A 93 24.75 4.88 11.31
N PRO A 94 24.71 5.58 10.16
CA PRO A 94 23.48 5.86 9.41
C PRO A 94 22.69 4.60 9.00
N GLY A 95 23.36 3.44 8.94
CA GLY A 95 22.73 2.14 8.64
C GLY A 95 21.68 1.67 9.65
N LEU A 96 21.68 2.15 10.91
CA LEU A 96 20.69 1.73 11.90
C LEU A 96 19.28 2.29 11.65
N LEU A 97 19.20 3.50 11.08
CA LEU A 97 17.95 4.26 11.01
C LEU A 97 17.31 4.18 9.63
N ALA A 98 18.10 3.95 8.58
CA ALA A 98 17.64 3.91 7.20
C ALA A 98 16.69 2.74 6.88
N ASN A 99 16.70 1.67 7.70
CA ASN A 99 16.33 0.34 7.23
C ASN A 99 15.15 -0.36 7.92
N GLY A 100 14.32 0.29 8.76
CA GLY A 100 13.11 -0.43 9.21
C GLY A 100 12.35 0.01 10.46
N ILE A 101 12.26 1.30 10.77
CA ILE A 101 11.50 1.72 11.96
C ILE A 101 10.07 2.15 11.64
N ILE A 102 9.73 2.39 10.36
CA ILE A 102 8.36 2.76 9.99
C ILE A 102 7.50 1.50 9.99
N PRO A 103 6.45 1.41 10.85
CA PRO A 103 5.54 0.30 10.81
C PRO A 103 4.92 0.14 9.43
N PRO A 104 4.44 -1.06 9.08
CA PRO A 104 3.47 -1.20 8.03
C PRO A 104 2.24 -0.34 8.29
N PHE A 105 2.22 0.86 7.73
CA PHE A 105 0.95 1.43 7.34
C PHE A 105 0.39 0.49 6.28
N TYR A 106 -0.92 0.23 6.31
CA TYR A 106 -1.53 -0.22 5.07
C TYR A 106 -1.08 0.77 4.00
N SER A 107 -0.48 0.21 2.97
CA SER A 107 -0.21 0.97 1.78
C SER A 107 -1.51 1.62 1.35
N GLU A 108 -1.41 2.88 0.94
CA GLU A 108 -2.54 3.67 0.46
C GLU A 108 -3.38 2.89 -0.57
N TRP A 109 -2.72 2.05 -1.38
CA TRP A 109 -3.35 1.13 -2.32
C TRP A 109 -4.30 0.12 -1.68
N TYR A 110 -4.01 -0.42 -0.48
CA TYR A 110 -4.86 -1.44 0.14
C TYR A 110 -6.17 -0.83 0.65
N LEU A 111 -6.10 0.36 1.23
CA LEU A 111 -7.30 1.10 1.63
C LEU A 111 -8.11 1.53 0.41
N GLN A 112 -7.46 1.97 -0.66
CA GLN A 112 -8.14 2.26 -1.93
C GLN A 112 -8.83 1.02 -2.50
N ALA A 113 -8.18 -0.14 -2.49
CA ALA A 113 -8.77 -1.39 -2.96
C ALA A 113 -9.97 -1.83 -2.11
N LEU A 114 -9.89 -1.69 -0.77
CA LEU A 114 -11.01 -1.96 0.12
C LEU A 114 -12.19 -1.01 -0.13
N THR A 115 -11.92 0.28 -0.33
CA THR A 115 -12.96 1.27 -0.65
C THR A 115 -13.59 0.99 -2.00
N ALA A 116 -12.80 0.70 -3.04
CA ALA A 116 -13.29 0.37 -4.36
C ALA A 116 -14.20 -0.88 -4.32
N LYS A 117 -13.77 -1.93 -3.61
CA LYS A 117 -14.59 -3.12 -3.40
C LYS A 117 -15.88 -2.81 -2.65
N ALA A 118 -15.81 -1.97 -1.61
CA ALA A 118 -16.98 -1.60 -0.83
C ALA A 118 -18.02 -0.82 -1.65
N LEU A 119 -17.56 0.10 -2.51
CA LEU A 119 -18.43 0.84 -3.43
C LEU A 119 -19.07 -0.12 -4.43
N GLN A 120 -18.30 -1.05 -5.00
CA GLN A 120 -18.83 -2.10 -5.88
C GLN A 120 -19.89 -2.97 -5.20
N ASP A 121 -19.67 -3.36 -3.94
CA ASP A 121 -20.62 -4.15 -3.14
C ASP A 121 -21.93 -3.37 -2.88
N VAL A 122 -21.85 -2.04 -2.67
CA VAL A 122 -23.03 -1.18 -2.51
C VAL A 122 -23.80 -1.05 -3.83
N GLN A 123 -23.09 -0.83 -4.94
CA GLN A 123 -23.70 -0.74 -6.27
C GLN A 123 -24.41 -2.03 -6.68
N GLY A 124 -23.81 -3.19 -6.37
CA GLY A 124 -24.38 -4.51 -6.63
C GLY A 124 -25.49 -4.94 -5.67
N SER A 125 -25.81 -4.15 -4.64
CA SER A 125 -26.85 -4.51 -3.65
C SER A 125 -28.28 -4.22 -4.15
N GLU A 126 -29.26 -4.86 -3.50
CA GLU A 126 -30.70 -4.64 -3.73
C GLU A 126 -31.26 -3.41 -3.00
N LEU A 127 -30.40 -2.57 -2.40
CA LEU A 127 -30.82 -1.34 -1.74
C LEU A 127 -31.46 -0.38 -2.75
N ASP A 128 -32.39 0.45 -2.28
CA ASP A 128 -32.90 1.54 -3.11
C ASP A 128 -31.81 2.57 -3.40
N GLU A 129 -31.97 3.31 -4.50
CA GLU A 129 -30.95 4.22 -5.02
C GLU A 129 -30.58 5.33 -4.03
N ALA A 130 -31.52 5.80 -3.20
CA ALA A 130 -31.23 6.82 -2.20
C ALA A 130 -30.35 6.25 -1.08
N THR A 131 -30.68 5.05 -0.58
CA THR A 131 -29.86 4.36 0.43
C THR A 131 -28.48 3.99 -0.11
N LYS A 132 -28.35 3.63 -1.41
CA LYS A 132 -27.04 3.41 -2.05
C LYS A 132 -26.17 4.66 -2.00
N GLN A 133 -26.71 5.80 -2.42
CA GLN A 133 -25.99 7.07 -2.41
C GLN A 133 -25.56 7.48 -0.99
N GLU A 134 -26.43 7.29 0.00
CA GLU A 134 -26.08 7.54 1.40
C GLU A 134 -24.94 6.62 1.88
N ALA A 135 -25.00 5.32 1.56
CA ALA A 135 -23.95 4.37 1.91
C ALA A 135 -22.61 4.68 1.22
N GLU A 136 -22.62 5.04 -0.06
CA GLU A 136 -21.42 5.46 -0.79
C GLU A 136 -20.80 6.72 -0.17
N ALA A 137 -21.62 7.73 0.15
CA ALA A 137 -21.17 8.96 0.81
C ALA A 137 -20.53 8.68 2.18
N LEU A 138 -21.12 7.78 2.98
CA LEU A 138 -20.57 7.35 4.26
C LEU A 138 -19.24 6.61 4.11
N ILE A 139 -19.13 5.69 3.15
CA ILE A 139 -17.89 4.96 2.84
C ILE A 139 -16.77 5.93 2.46
N LEU A 140 -17.06 6.89 1.57
CA LEU A 140 -16.08 7.89 1.13
C LEU A 140 -15.68 8.83 2.28
N LYS A 141 -16.62 9.24 3.13
CA LYS A 141 -16.33 10.07 4.33
C LYS A 141 -15.39 9.35 5.30
N GLU A 142 -15.68 8.09 5.62
CA GLU A 142 -14.85 7.27 6.51
C GLU A 142 -13.47 6.99 5.88
N HIS A 143 -13.42 6.67 4.58
CA HIS A 143 -12.14 6.49 3.87
C HIS A 143 -11.26 7.75 3.94
N SER A 144 -11.84 8.92 3.68
CA SER A 144 -11.12 10.21 3.78
C SER A 144 -10.59 10.44 5.19
N THR A 145 -11.41 10.17 6.22
CA THR A 145 -11.01 10.34 7.63
C THR A 145 -9.86 9.41 8.00
N ILE A 146 -9.94 8.13 7.60
CA ILE A 146 -8.86 7.16 7.79
C ILE A 146 -7.58 7.63 7.09
N ASN A 147 -7.69 8.04 5.83
CA ASN A 147 -6.53 8.45 5.03
C ASN A 147 -5.85 9.70 5.63
N ASN A 148 -6.63 10.65 6.13
CA ASN A 148 -6.10 11.85 6.79
C ASN A 148 -5.32 11.49 8.06
N HIS A 149 -5.87 10.61 8.91
CA HIS A 149 -5.18 10.19 10.13
C HIS A 149 -3.91 9.38 9.86
N LEU A 150 -3.93 8.47 8.88
CA LEU A 150 -2.75 7.68 8.52
C LEU A 150 -1.68 8.53 7.83
N SER A 151 -2.08 9.48 6.97
CA SER A 151 -1.16 10.43 6.34
C SER A 151 -0.50 11.33 7.39
N ALA A 152 -1.27 11.83 8.36
CA ALA A 152 -0.72 12.60 9.47
C ALA A 152 0.24 11.77 10.32
N ALA A 153 -0.12 10.52 10.66
CA ALA A 153 0.75 9.61 11.39
C ALA A 153 2.06 9.34 10.64
N LYS A 154 1.99 9.04 9.33
CA LYS A 154 3.15 8.81 8.46
C LYS A 154 4.06 10.04 8.43
N ALA A 155 3.50 11.23 8.24
CA ALA A 155 4.25 12.48 8.23
C ALA A 155 4.95 12.74 9.57
N SER A 156 4.26 12.54 10.70
CA SER A 156 4.86 12.69 12.03
C SER A 156 5.99 11.70 12.30
N LEU A 157 5.81 10.43 11.91
CA LEU A 157 6.84 9.40 12.06
C LEU A 157 8.07 9.71 11.19
N GLN A 158 7.86 10.14 9.95
CA GLN A 158 8.93 10.54 9.06
C GLN A 158 9.70 11.74 9.63
N ALA A 159 9.00 12.79 10.05
CA ALA A 159 9.63 13.99 10.63
C ALA A 159 10.45 13.66 11.89
N VAL A 160 9.93 12.78 12.77
CA VAL A 160 10.66 12.30 13.95
C VAL A 160 11.91 11.51 13.55
N THR A 161 11.79 10.62 12.56
CA THR A 161 12.89 9.79 12.09
C THR A 161 14.01 10.66 11.51
N GLU A 162 13.66 11.65 10.68
CA GLU A 162 14.60 12.63 10.13
C GLU A 162 15.28 13.46 11.23
N LEU A 163 14.51 13.87 12.24
CA LEU A 163 15.05 14.61 13.38
C LEU A 163 16.05 13.76 14.18
N LEU A 164 15.69 12.52 14.49
CA LEU A 164 16.57 11.59 15.19
C LEU A 164 17.83 11.33 14.36
N PHE A 165 17.70 11.16 13.05
CA PHE A 165 18.82 11.01 12.15
C PHE A 165 19.75 12.23 12.18
N LYS A 166 19.19 13.44 12.14
CA LYS A 166 19.95 14.70 12.24
C LYS A 166 20.72 14.79 13.55
N ILE A 167 20.10 14.41 14.67
CA ILE A 167 20.72 14.45 15.99
C ILE A 167 21.85 13.43 16.09
N LEU A 168 21.65 12.22 15.57
CA LEU A 168 22.56 11.09 15.74
C LEU A 168 23.73 11.09 14.74
N SER A 169 23.53 11.65 13.53
CA SER A 169 24.57 11.72 12.52
C SER A 169 25.52 12.91 12.71
N GLY A 170 25.16 13.91 13.54
CA GLY A 170 25.91 15.17 13.66
C GLY A 170 25.98 15.98 12.36
N SER A 171 25.29 15.53 11.32
CA SER A 171 25.29 16.09 9.97
C SER A 171 23.92 16.69 9.67
N PRO A 172 23.82 17.78 8.87
CA PRO A 172 22.53 18.22 8.37
C PRO A 172 21.82 17.04 7.67
N ALA A 173 20.59 16.73 8.10
CA ALA A 173 19.80 15.67 7.49
C ALA A 173 19.76 15.82 5.97
N PRO A 174 19.74 14.71 5.20
CA PRO A 174 19.44 14.77 3.79
C PRO A 174 18.13 15.54 3.62
N LYS A 175 18.09 16.50 2.69
CA LYS A 175 16.87 17.27 2.43
C LYS A 175 15.85 16.35 1.77
N TYR A 176 15.07 15.65 2.57
CA TYR A 176 13.80 15.09 2.12
C TYR A 176 12.80 16.25 2.09
N HIS A 177 12.08 16.41 0.98
CA HIS A 177 11.04 17.42 0.89
C HIS A 177 9.91 17.05 1.87
N LEU A 178 9.91 17.67 3.04
CA LEU A 178 8.80 17.66 3.98
C LEU A 178 7.55 18.17 3.24
N LEU A 179 6.59 17.27 3.01
CA LEU A 179 5.22 17.66 2.73
C LEU A 179 4.76 18.50 3.92
N LYS A 180 4.53 19.81 3.70
CA LYS A 180 3.85 20.64 4.69
C LYS A 180 2.52 19.97 4.98
N LEU A 181 2.32 19.53 6.23
CA LEU A 181 1.02 19.08 6.71
C LEU A 181 -0.02 20.18 6.42
N PRO A 182 -1.24 19.85 5.99
CA PRO A 182 -2.33 20.80 5.96
C PRO A 182 -2.53 21.32 7.40
N GLN A 183 -2.16 22.59 7.63
CA GLN A 183 -2.50 23.26 8.87
C GLN A 183 -3.97 23.68 8.76
N GLY A 184 -4.86 22.90 9.39
CA GLY A 184 -6.26 23.27 9.57
C GLY A 184 -7.23 22.14 9.24
N ILE A 185 -7.50 21.27 10.21
CA ILE A 185 -8.83 20.67 10.35
C ILE A 185 -9.47 21.45 11.50
N GLY A 186 -10.02 22.62 11.15
CA GLY A 186 -10.99 23.30 11.99
C GLY A 186 -12.31 22.53 11.89
N GLN A 187 -12.89 22.19 13.04
CA GLN A 187 -14.26 21.71 13.12
C GLN A 187 -15.21 22.84 12.72
N ASP A 188 -15.56 22.93 11.44
CA ASP A 188 -16.78 23.60 10.99
C ASP A 188 -17.69 22.53 10.36
N GLU A 189 -18.32 21.74 11.22
CA GLU A 189 -19.55 21.04 10.86
C GLU A 189 -20.70 22.01 11.14
N ASN A 190 -21.13 22.77 10.12
CA ASN A 190 -22.50 23.27 9.92
C ASN A 190 -22.55 24.24 8.72
N GLU A 191 -22.76 23.71 7.51
CA GLU A 191 -23.62 24.36 6.52
C GLU A 191 -23.97 23.35 5.41
N ALA A 192 -25.19 22.85 5.47
CA ALA A 192 -25.81 22.06 4.42
C ALA A 192 -26.26 23.00 3.31
N THR A 193 -25.51 23.08 2.22
CA THR A 193 -25.94 23.75 0.99
C THR A 193 -26.35 22.70 -0.03
N GLY A 194 -27.66 22.63 -0.26
CA GLY A 194 -28.29 21.64 -1.13
C GLY A 194 -27.86 21.76 -2.59
N CYS A 195 -27.37 20.67 -3.15
CA CYS A 195 -27.28 20.49 -4.60
C CYS A 195 -28.53 19.74 -5.08
N ARG A 196 -29.46 20.52 -5.66
CA ARG A 196 -30.61 20.04 -6.42
C ARG A 196 -30.12 19.57 -7.79
N LEU A 197 -30.01 18.26 -8.00
CA LEU A 197 -29.74 17.66 -9.31
C LEU A 197 -31.07 17.51 -10.07
N GLU A 198 -31.26 18.30 -11.12
CA GLU A 198 -32.34 18.06 -12.09
C GLU A 198 -31.98 16.85 -12.97
N ARG A 199 -32.89 15.87 -12.97
CA ARG A 199 -32.82 14.64 -13.73
C ARG A 199 -33.62 14.83 -15.02
N SER A 200 -32.97 14.79 -16.16
CA SER A 200 -33.61 14.63 -17.48
C SER A 200 -33.36 13.21 -17.97
N GLY A 201 -34.44 12.52 -18.39
CA GLY A 201 -34.43 11.19 -19.02
C GLY A 201 -33.60 11.17 -20.32
N THR A 202 -33.32 10.02 -20.94
CA THR A 202 -34.23 8.90 -21.27
C THR A 202 -33.47 7.56 -21.38
N ALA A 203 -34.23 6.47 -21.31
CA ALA A 203 -33.79 5.09 -21.47
C ALA A 203 -33.09 4.79 -22.81
N ASP A 204 -32.11 3.88 -22.81
CA ASP A 204 -32.24 2.61 -23.55
C ASP A 204 -31.16 1.58 -23.18
N SER A 205 -31.54 0.33 -23.42
CA SER A 205 -30.94 -0.95 -23.07
C SER A 205 -29.50 -1.21 -23.55
N THR A 206 -28.69 -1.92 -22.76
CA THR A 206 -28.20 -3.28 -23.11
C THR A 206 -27.38 -3.90 -21.97
N SER A 207 -27.68 -5.17 -21.70
CA SER A 207 -27.07 -6.01 -20.68
C SER A 207 -25.62 -6.39 -21.07
N ALA A 208 -24.64 -5.61 -20.62
CA ALA A 208 -23.24 -6.02 -20.62
C ALA A 208 -23.00 -6.97 -19.44
N ARG A 209 -22.83 -8.26 -19.73
CA ARG A 209 -22.44 -9.28 -18.75
C ARG A 209 -20.95 -9.09 -18.44
N CYS A 210 -20.66 -8.25 -17.45
CA CYS A 210 -19.31 -7.98 -16.99
C CYS A 210 -18.76 -9.22 -16.27
N VAL A 211 -17.90 -9.98 -16.95
CA VAL A 211 -17.13 -11.07 -16.33
C VAL A 211 -16.03 -10.42 -15.50
N THR A 212 -16.32 -10.20 -14.22
CA THR A 212 -15.31 -9.75 -13.26
C THR A 212 -14.41 -10.92 -12.92
N VAL A 213 -13.19 -10.89 -13.47
CA VAL A 213 -12.10 -11.77 -13.03
C VAL A 213 -11.74 -11.36 -11.61
N ILE A 214 -12.13 -12.18 -10.64
CA ILE A 214 -11.75 -12.01 -9.23
C ILE A 214 -10.27 -12.33 -9.11
N GLU A 215 -9.43 -11.30 -9.19
CA GLU A 215 -8.00 -11.41 -8.90
C GLU A 215 -7.79 -11.61 -7.40
N GLY A 216 -7.04 -12.66 -7.04
CA GLY A 216 -6.66 -12.95 -5.65
C GLY A 216 -5.84 -11.81 -5.02
N PRO A 217 -5.81 -11.73 -3.68
CA PRO A 217 -5.35 -10.54 -2.96
C PRO A 217 -3.84 -10.30 -3.18
N ARG A 218 -3.53 -9.28 -3.99
CA ARG A 218 -2.19 -8.75 -4.36
C ARG A 218 -1.36 -8.21 -3.17
N GLY A 219 -1.72 -8.53 -1.92
CA GLY A 219 -1.12 -7.97 -0.69
C GLY A 219 -0.39 -8.93 0.24
N PHE A 220 -0.41 -10.24 -0.04
CA PHE A 220 0.06 -11.24 0.93
C PHE A 220 1.58 -11.16 1.19
N GLY A 221 2.37 -10.85 0.16
CA GLY A 221 3.83 -10.70 0.28
C GLY A 221 4.24 -9.52 1.16
N ASN A 222 3.58 -8.37 1.00
CA ASN A 222 3.82 -7.20 1.84
C ASN A 222 3.39 -7.44 3.28
N MET A 223 2.23 -8.08 3.51
CA MET A 223 1.80 -8.41 4.88
C MET A 223 2.77 -9.37 5.59
N LEU A 224 3.34 -10.35 4.88
CA LEU A 224 4.28 -11.32 5.44
C LEU A 224 5.63 -10.68 5.80
N GLY A 225 6.20 -9.85 4.92
CA GLY A 225 7.43 -9.12 5.21
C GLY A 225 7.29 -8.19 6.42
N LEU A 226 6.12 -7.56 6.56
CA LEU A 226 5.82 -6.63 7.64
C LEU A 226 5.55 -7.33 8.98
N LEU A 227 5.00 -8.54 8.95
CA LEU A 227 4.85 -9.40 10.13
C LEU A 227 6.22 -9.84 10.68
N ILE A 228 7.17 -10.15 9.78
CA ILE A 228 8.54 -10.55 10.16
C ILE A 228 9.30 -9.37 10.81
N VAL A 229 9.22 -8.17 10.23
CA VAL A 229 9.82 -6.94 10.80
C VAL A 229 9.19 -6.60 12.16
N GLY A 230 7.85 -6.69 12.26
CA GLY A 230 7.14 -6.43 13.51
C GLY A 230 7.52 -7.40 14.64
N ILE A 231 7.68 -8.68 14.33
CA ILE A 231 8.16 -9.70 15.29
C ILE A 231 9.60 -9.41 15.73
N GLY A 232 10.48 -9.02 14.79
CA GLY A 232 11.85 -8.64 15.10
C GLY A 232 11.95 -7.46 16.07
N LEU A 233 11.18 -6.39 15.83
CA LEU A 233 11.13 -5.22 16.70
C LEU A 233 10.53 -5.54 18.08
N CYS A 234 9.47 -6.37 18.13
CA CYS A 234 8.89 -6.83 19.39
C CYS A 234 9.89 -7.67 20.21
N PHE A 235 10.68 -8.51 19.54
CA PHE A 235 11.70 -9.33 20.20
C PHE A 235 12.85 -8.51 20.78
N VAL A 236 13.32 -7.49 20.04
CA VAL A 236 14.35 -6.55 20.52
C VAL A 236 13.84 -5.74 21.71
N ALA A 237 12.62 -5.20 21.62
CA ALA A 237 12.00 -4.45 22.72
C ALA A 237 11.76 -5.34 23.96
N TYR A 238 11.33 -6.59 23.76
CA TYR A 238 11.17 -7.59 24.81
C TYR A 238 12.50 -7.91 25.50
N ARG A 239 13.58 -8.12 24.73
CA ARG A 239 14.94 -8.37 25.25
C ARG A 239 15.47 -7.21 26.08
N ILE A 240 15.31 -5.97 25.61
CA ILE A 240 15.72 -4.77 26.35
C ILE A 240 14.93 -4.66 27.66
N ARG A 241 13.62 -4.93 27.63
CA ARG A 241 12.74 -4.81 28.80
C ARG A 241 12.98 -5.89 29.86
N HIS A 242 13.31 -7.12 29.45
CA HIS A 242 13.51 -8.24 30.39
C HIS A 242 14.93 -8.33 30.95
N LYS A 243 15.93 -7.74 30.31
CA LYS A 243 17.31 -7.71 30.82
C LYS A 243 17.63 -6.50 31.70
N LEU A 244 16.76 -5.49 31.77
CA LEU A 244 16.93 -4.40 32.74
C LEU A 244 16.57 -4.93 34.14
N PRO A 245 17.54 -5.07 35.07
CA PRO A 245 17.27 -5.58 36.40
C PRO A 245 16.25 -4.67 37.09
N LYS A 246 15.15 -5.25 37.57
CA LYS A 246 14.09 -4.53 38.33
C LYS A 246 14.50 -4.16 39.76
N THR A 247 15.74 -4.43 40.15
CA THR A 247 16.21 -4.30 41.53
C THR A 247 17.09 -3.06 41.65
N GLY A 248 16.71 -2.15 42.54
CA GLY A 248 17.42 -0.90 42.86
C GLY A 248 18.76 -1.09 43.57
N ARG A 249 19.66 -1.87 42.97
CA ARG A 249 21.07 -1.93 43.35
C ARG A 249 21.90 -1.57 42.12
N GLU A 250 22.59 -0.45 42.22
CA GLU A 250 23.41 0.19 41.19
C GLU A 250 24.69 -0.59 40.87
N ASP A 251 24.58 -1.90 40.63
CA ASP A 251 25.68 -2.62 40.00
C ASP A 251 25.52 -2.41 38.50
N CYS A 252 26.15 -1.35 38.00
CA CYS A 252 26.27 -1.02 36.58
C CYS A 252 26.66 -2.28 35.81
N ALA A 253 25.69 -2.90 35.12
CA ALA A 253 26.00 -3.87 34.09
C ALA A 253 27.05 -3.24 33.16
N PRO A 254 28.16 -3.94 32.87
CA PRO A 254 29.26 -3.34 32.12
C PRO A 254 28.72 -2.87 30.78
N LEU A 255 28.93 -1.58 30.51
CA LEU A 255 28.51 -0.87 29.29
C LEU A 255 28.81 -1.68 28.02
N GLU A 256 29.87 -2.49 28.04
CA GLU A 256 30.29 -3.41 26.98
C GLU A 256 29.27 -4.51 26.65
N SER A 257 28.52 -5.01 27.64
CA SER A 257 27.49 -6.05 27.42
C SER A 257 26.27 -5.48 26.69
N LEU A 258 25.85 -4.27 27.06
CA LEU A 258 24.80 -3.54 26.36
C LEU A 258 25.25 -3.16 24.95
N GLN A 259 26.51 -2.73 24.80
CA GLN A 259 27.09 -2.41 23.51
C GLN A 259 27.11 -3.64 22.58
N ARG A 260 27.51 -4.81 23.07
CA ARG A 260 27.52 -6.06 22.29
C ARG A 260 26.12 -6.52 21.89
N ASP A 261 25.15 -6.42 22.81
CA ASP A 261 23.75 -6.77 22.50
C ASP A 261 23.14 -5.79 21.48
N ILE A 262 23.48 -4.50 21.55
CA ILE A 262 23.14 -3.51 20.52
C ILE A 262 23.78 -3.91 19.19
N GLN A 263 25.06 -4.26 19.17
CA GLN A 263 25.78 -4.64 17.94
C GLN A 263 25.22 -5.90 17.27
N ASN A 264 24.82 -6.90 18.06
CA ASN A 264 24.15 -8.10 17.54
C ASN A 264 22.76 -7.78 16.98
N SER A 265 22.01 -6.90 17.66
CA SER A 265 20.71 -6.45 17.17
C SER A 265 20.85 -5.66 15.86
N ILE A 266 21.94 -4.90 15.71
CA ILE A 266 22.27 -4.17 14.48
C ILE A 266 22.53 -5.12 13.32
N HIS A 267 23.35 -6.17 13.51
CA HIS A 267 23.60 -7.15 12.45
C HIS A 267 22.32 -7.84 12.00
N MET A 268 21.47 -8.24 12.95
CA MET A 268 20.18 -8.88 12.63
C MET A 268 19.24 -7.94 11.85
N ILE A 269 19.17 -6.65 12.22
CA ILE A 269 18.38 -5.65 11.50
C ILE A 269 18.94 -5.42 10.08
N SER A 270 20.27 -5.44 9.93
CA SER A 270 20.92 -5.30 8.63
C SER A 270 20.58 -6.46 7.68
N ASP A 271 20.62 -7.70 8.16
CA ASP A 271 20.27 -8.87 7.34
C ASP A 271 18.77 -8.85 6.96
N LEU A 272 17.91 -8.47 7.91
CA LEU A 272 16.48 -8.32 7.64
C LEU A 272 16.23 -7.24 6.58
N SER A 273 16.97 -6.15 6.63
CA SER A 273 16.87 -5.08 5.65
C SER A 273 17.28 -5.52 4.24
N ALA A 274 18.32 -6.34 4.11
CA ALA A 274 18.73 -6.88 2.82
C ALA A 274 17.61 -7.73 2.21
N GLN A 275 16.98 -8.59 3.02
CA GLN A 275 15.84 -9.40 2.59
C GLN A 275 14.62 -8.54 2.21
N VAL A 276 14.35 -7.46 2.93
CA VAL A 276 13.28 -6.51 2.55
C VAL A 276 13.59 -5.85 1.20
N GLY A 277 14.86 -5.50 0.94
CA GLY A 277 15.31 -5.01 -0.36
C GLY A 277 14.97 -5.96 -1.51
N ASP A 278 15.30 -7.24 -1.34
CA ASP A 278 14.99 -8.28 -2.34
C ASP A 278 13.48 -8.44 -2.58
N VAL A 279 12.69 -8.39 -1.50
CA VAL A 279 11.22 -8.43 -1.60
C VAL A 279 10.69 -7.21 -2.35
N THR A 280 11.20 -6.01 -2.08
CA THR A 280 10.77 -4.79 -2.78
C THR A 280 11.12 -4.81 -4.27
N ALA A 281 12.29 -5.34 -4.64
CA ALA A 281 12.66 -5.52 -6.04
C ALA A 281 11.75 -6.55 -6.73
N TYR A 282 11.42 -7.64 -6.04
CA TYR A 282 10.49 -8.64 -6.54
C TYR A 282 9.08 -8.09 -6.71
N THR A 283 8.58 -7.27 -5.78
CA THR A 283 7.26 -6.63 -5.90
C THR A 283 7.21 -5.63 -7.06
N ALA A 284 8.27 -4.83 -7.27
CA ALA A 284 8.33 -3.91 -8.41
C ALA A 284 8.32 -4.66 -9.76
N ASN A 285 9.00 -5.82 -9.84
CA ASN A 285 8.96 -6.69 -11.03
C ASN A 285 7.55 -7.25 -11.27
N LEU A 286 6.85 -7.67 -10.21
CA LEU A 286 5.47 -8.12 -10.29
C LEU A 286 4.52 -7.02 -10.76
N GLU A 287 4.65 -5.81 -10.21
CA GLU A 287 3.86 -4.63 -10.63
C GLU A 287 4.06 -4.34 -12.12
N SER A 288 5.31 -4.32 -12.59
CA SER A 288 5.61 -4.13 -14.02
C SER A 288 4.96 -5.20 -14.92
N LYS A 289 4.94 -6.46 -14.48
CA LYS A 289 4.28 -7.55 -15.23
C LYS A 289 2.75 -7.43 -15.23
N ILE A 290 2.16 -6.96 -14.14
CA ILE A 290 0.73 -6.70 -14.04
C ILE A 290 0.34 -5.57 -15.00
N ASP A 291 1.11 -4.47 -15.03
CA ASP A 291 0.88 -3.36 -15.96
C ASP A 291 0.99 -3.80 -17.43
N ALA A 292 1.97 -4.66 -17.74
CA ALA A 292 2.10 -5.23 -19.08
C ALA A 292 0.89 -6.10 -19.46
N ALA A 293 0.38 -6.90 -18.51
CA ALA A 293 -0.82 -7.71 -18.74
C ALA A 293 -2.08 -6.85 -18.91
N ALA A 294 -2.23 -5.78 -18.14
CA ALA A 294 -3.34 -4.84 -18.26
C ALA A 294 -3.35 -4.13 -19.63
N LYS A 295 -2.17 -3.68 -20.11
CA LYS A 295 -2.02 -3.11 -21.45
C LYS A 295 -2.38 -4.12 -22.55
N HIS A 296 -1.96 -5.37 -22.40
CA HIS A 296 -2.31 -6.43 -23.35
C HIS A 296 -3.82 -6.70 -23.37
N SER A 297 -4.49 -6.69 -22.20
CA SER A 297 -5.95 -6.84 -22.11
C SER A 297 -6.68 -5.71 -22.84
N SER A 298 -6.27 -4.46 -22.61
CA SER A 298 -6.86 -3.30 -23.29
C SER A 298 -6.65 -3.35 -24.81
N SER A 299 -5.49 -3.81 -25.27
CA SER A 299 -5.23 -4.00 -26.71
C SER A 299 -6.11 -5.09 -27.33
N LEU A 300 -6.42 -6.16 -26.59
CA LEU A 300 -7.33 -7.21 -27.05
C LEU A 300 -8.78 -6.71 -27.11
N GLU A 301 -9.22 -5.93 -26.11
CA GLU A 301 -10.54 -5.30 -26.11
C GLU A 301 -10.73 -4.41 -27.33
N GLN A 302 -9.74 -3.55 -27.64
CA GLN A 302 -9.77 -2.71 -28.83
C GLN A 302 -9.83 -3.52 -30.14
N LEU A 303 -9.08 -4.64 -30.22
CA LEU A 303 -9.15 -5.56 -31.36
C LEU A 303 -10.54 -6.21 -31.50
N CYS A 304 -11.17 -6.57 -30.38
CA CYS A 304 -12.52 -7.12 -30.38
C CYS A 304 -13.56 -6.08 -30.82
N GLU A 305 -13.45 -4.82 -30.38
CA GLU A 305 -14.30 -3.73 -30.84
C GLU A 305 -14.15 -3.48 -32.35
N ASP A 306 -12.92 -3.42 -32.85
CA ASP A 306 -12.63 -3.21 -34.28
C ASP A 306 -13.14 -4.39 -35.15
N LEU A 307 -13.00 -5.63 -34.66
CA LEU A 307 -13.60 -6.80 -35.28
C LEU A 307 -15.14 -6.75 -35.26
N GLY A 308 -15.74 -6.27 -34.18
CA GLY A 308 -17.19 -6.05 -34.08
C GLY A 308 -17.68 -5.09 -35.16
N LEU A 309 -17.06 -3.93 -35.30
CA LEU A 309 -17.39 -2.95 -36.33
C LEU A 309 -17.21 -3.50 -37.75
N ARG A 310 -16.17 -4.32 -37.98
CA ARG A 310 -15.98 -4.99 -39.28
C ARG A 310 -17.07 -6.02 -39.56
N ILE A 311 -17.51 -6.78 -38.56
CA ILE A 311 -18.61 -7.73 -38.70
C ILE A 311 -19.91 -6.99 -39.02
N ASP A 312 -20.21 -5.91 -38.30
CA ASP A 312 -21.39 -5.07 -38.55
C ASP A 312 -21.37 -4.47 -39.96
N SER A 313 -20.22 -3.97 -40.41
CA SER A 313 -20.04 -3.46 -41.77
C SER A 313 -20.24 -4.54 -42.84
N ILE A 314 -19.76 -5.76 -42.61
CA ILE A 314 -20.00 -6.91 -43.49
C ILE A 314 -21.49 -7.25 -43.50
N TRP A 315 -22.13 -7.26 -42.33
CA TRP A 315 -23.54 -7.55 -42.18
C TRP A 315 -24.42 -6.55 -42.95
N ASP A 316 -24.16 -5.25 -42.77
CA ASP A 316 -24.84 -4.17 -43.49
C ASP A 316 -24.65 -4.27 -45.01
N SER A 317 -23.44 -4.68 -45.45
CA SER A 317 -23.11 -4.83 -46.87
C SER A 317 -23.79 -6.05 -47.51
N LEU A 318 -23.99 -7.13 -46.76
CA LEU A 318 -24.63 -8.34 -47.25
C LEU A 318 -26.17 -8.23 -47.29
N GLY A 319 -26.74 -7.31 -46.49
CA GLY A 319 -28.18 -7.14 -46.34
C GLY A 319 -28.85 -8.33 -45.64
N PRO A 320 -30.19 -8.30 -45.46
CA PRO A 320 -30.90 -9.42 -44.84
C PRO A 320 -30.78 -10.69 -45.70
N PRO A 321 -30.67 -11.89 -45.08
CA PRO A 321 -30.65 -13.14 -45.83
C PRO A 321 -31.95 -13.30 -46.64
N ASN A 322 -31.86 -14.02 -47.75
CA ASN A 322 -33.03 -14.34 -48.58
C ASN A 322 -33.97 -15.34 -47.86
N GLU A 323 -35.09 -15.68 -48.51
CA GLU A 323 -36.09 -16.62 -47.98
C GLU A 323 -35.50 -18.03 -47.69
N ASP A 324 -34.40 -18.40 -48.35
CA ASP A 324 -33.67 -19.65 -48.12
C ASP A 324 -32.63 -19.55 -46.98
N GLY A 325 -32.52 -18.39 -46.31
CA GLY A 325 -31.55 -18.14 -45.24
C GLY A 325 -30.12 -17.93 -45.72
N THR A 326 -29.90 -17.67 -47.02
CA THR A 326 -28.58 -17.43 -47.62
C THR A 326 -28.40 -15.95 -47.97
N TYR A 327 -27.21 -15.41 -47.73
CA TYR A 327 -26.87 -14.06 -48.19
C TYR A 327 -26.62 -14.09 -49.70
N ARG A 328 -27.15 -13.10 -50.45
CA ARG A 328 -26.88 -13.00 -51.89
C ARG A 328 -25.37 -12.85 -52.08
N SER A 329 -24.71 -13.90 -52.58
CA SER A 329 -23.33 -13.78 -53.03
C SER A 329 -23.31 -12.75 -54.15
N VAL A 330 -22.77 -11.56 -53.88
CA VAL A 330 -22.42 -10.59 -54.91
C VAL A 330 -21.61 -11.34 -55.96
N ASN A 331 -22.16 -11.43 -57.19
CA ASN A 331 -21.65 -12.18 -58.34
C ASN A 331 -20.28 -12.86 -58.12
N GLU A 332 -20.28 -14.19 -58.01
CA GLU A 332 -19.07 -15.04 -57.92
C GLU A 332 -18.01 -14.78 -59.00
N ASN A 333 -18.36 -14.03 -60.05
CA ASN A 333 -17.48 -13.63 -61.13
C ASN A 333 -16.63 -12.37 -60.85
N GLN A 334 -16.79 -11.68 -59.72
CA GLN A 334 -15.85 -10.64 -59.28
C GLN A 334 -14.94 -11.15 -58.16
N LEU A 335 -13.89 -11.86 -58.57
CA LEU A 335 -12.55 -11.88 -57.99
C LEU A 335 -12.44 -11.36 -56.53
N ILE A 336 -12.88 -12.17 -55.55
CA ILE A 336 -12.03 -12.29 -54.36
C ILE A 336 -10.80 -13.07 -54.86
N SER A 337 -9.80 -12.31 -55.30
CA SER A 337 -8.53 -12.83 -55.81
C SER A 337 -8.09 -14.00 -54.93
N HIS A 338 -7.79 -15.13 -55.56
CA HIS A 338 -7.29 -16.33 -54.89
C HIS A 338 -6.06 -16.04 -53.99
N HIS A 339 -5.41 -14.88 -54.17
CA HIS A 339 -4.37 -14.36 -53.29
C HIS A 339 -4.90 -13.91 -51.93
N ALA A 340 -6.04 -13.20 -51.84
CA ALA A 340 -6.59 -12.75 -50.56
C ALA A 340 -6.99 -13.93 -49.64
N ARG A 341 -7.52 -15.02 -50.21
CA ARG A 341 -7.78 -16.25 -49.45
C ARG A 341 -6.50 -16.98 -49.02
N LYS A 342 -5.44 -16.89 -49.82
CA LYS A 342 -4.14 -17.49 -49.51
C LYS A 342 -3.42 -16.72 -48.41
N ASP A 343 -3.45 -15.39 -48.47
CA ASP A 343 -2.85 -14.51 -47.46
C ASP A 343 -3.56 -14.65 -46.11
N LEU A 344 -4.90 -14.72 -46.11
CA LEU A 344 -5.66 -14.94 -44.88
C LEU A 344 -5.35 -16.31 -44.25
N ARG A 345 -5.21 -17.37 -45.06
CA ARG A 345 -4.79 -18.69 -44.55
C ARG A 345 -3.37 -18.65 -43.99
N SER A 346 -2.44 -17.97 -44.66
CA SER A 346 -1.07 -17.80 -44.17
C SER A 346 -1.04 -17.11 -42.81
N HIS A 347 -1.83 -16.05 -42.61
CA HIS A 347 -1.93 -15.37 -41.31
C HIS A 347 -2.61 -16.24 -40.24
N ILE A 348 -3.63 -17.03 -40.60
CA ILE A 348 -4.25 -17.97 -39.65
C ILE A 348 -3.25 -19.03 -39.20
N ASP A 349 -2.46 -19.57 -40.13
CA ASP A 349 -1.43 -20.58 -39.83
C ASP A 349 -0.29 -19.98 -38.97
N GLU A 350 0.13 -18.75 -39.26
CA GLU A 350 1.13 -18.02 -38.46
C GLU A 350 0.64 -17.77 -37.03
N VAL A 351 -0.58 -17.23 -36.87
CA VAL A 351 -1.18 -17.00 -35.54
C VAL A 351 -1.38 -18.32 -34.79
N SER A 352 -1.78 -19.39 -35.48
CA SER A 352 -1.89 -20.73 -34.90
C SER A 352 -0.54 -21.23 -34.37
N GLU A 353 0.55 -21.04 -35.12
CA GLU A 353 1.89 -21.43 -34.70
C GLU A 353 2.37 -20.63 -33.47
N GLU A 354 2.10 -19.32 -33.45
CA GLU A 354 2.41 -18.46 -32.29
C GLU A 354 1.64 -18.89 -31.04
N VAL A 355 0.34 -19.18 -31.14
CA VAL A 355 -0.48 -19.67 -30.03
C VAL A 355 0.07 -21.00 -29.48
N VAL A 356 0.50 -21.92 -30.35
CA VAL A 356 1.13 -23.18 -29.94
C VAL A 356 2.47 -22.93 -29.23
N LYS A 357 3.26 -21.96 -29.70
CA LYS A 357 4.52 -21.57 -29.06
C LYS A 357 4.29 -20.97 -27.66
N VAL A 358 3.33 -20.05 -27.51
CA VAL A 358 2.95 -19.48 -26.22
C VAL A 358 2.45 -20.56 -25.26
N ARG A 359 1.62 -21.50 -25.74
CA ARG A 359 1.16 -22.64 -24.93
C ARG A 359 2.32 -23.50 -24.44
N ARG A 360 3.33 -23.77 -25.28
CA ARG A 360 4.55 -24.53 -24.88
C ARG A 360 5.36 -23.78 -23.82
N GLU A 361 5.57 -22.47 -23.97
CA GLU A 361 6.30 -21.67 -22.97
C GLU A 361 5.54 -21.58 -21.65
N MET A 362 4.21 -21.40 -21.69
CA MET A 362 3.38 -21.38 -20.49
C MET A 362 3.42 -22.73 -19.75
N HIS A 363 3.43 -23.85 -20.49
CA HIS A 363 3.59 -25.17 -19.90
C HIS A 363 4.96 -25.37 -19.25
N ARG A 364 6.05 -24.92 -19.89
CA ARG A 364 7.41 -24.94 -19.32
C ARG A 364 7.50 -24.10 -18.05
N MET A 365 6.88 -22.92 -18.04
CA MET A 365 6.80 -22.05 -16.87
C MET A 365 6.05 -22.72 -15.72
N ASN A 366 4.93 -23.39 -16.02
CA ASN A 366 4.15 -24.11 -15.02
C ASN A 366 4.98 -25.26 -14.40
N ILE A 367 5.69 -26.05 -15.20
CA ILE A 367 6.60 -27.11 -14.69
C ILE A 367 7.66 -26.53 -13.74
N ARG A 368 8.27 -25.39 -14.08
CA ARG A 368 9.26 -24.73 -13.21
C ARG A 368 8.63 -24.28 -11.89
N LEU A 369 7.47 -23.64 -11.94
CA LEU A 369 6.74 -23.21 -10.74
C LEU A 369 6.37 -24.39 -9.83
N THR A 370 5.87 -25.49 -10.41
CA THR A 370 5.53 -26.69 -9.61
C THR A 370 6.76 -27.30 -8.96
N LYS A 371 7.91 -27.34 -9.68
CA LYS A 371 9.17 -27.83 -9.13
C LYS A 371 9.66 -26.95 -7.98
N ASP A 372 9.66 -25.64 -8.15
CA ASP A 372 10.07 -24.69 -7.11
C ASP A 372 9.16 -24.81 -5.87
N MET A 373 7.85 -25.03 -6.07
CA MET A 373 6.92 -25.31 -4.97
C MET A 373 7.22 -26.61 -4.23
N ASP A 374 7.61 -27.67 -4.94
CA ASP A 374 7.97 -28.96 -4.32
C ASP A 374 9.31 -28.89 -3.57
N ASP A 375 10.28 -28.15 -4.10
CA ASP A 375 11.56 -27.91 -3.42
C ASP A 375 11.36 -27.07 -2.15
N LEU A 376 10.48 -26.06 -2.18
CA LEU A 376 10.07 -25.30 -1.00
C LEU A 376 9.33 -26.16 0.05
N LYS A 377 8.60 -27.19 -0.37
CA LYS A 377 7.95 -28.14 0.57
C LYS A 377 8.95 -29.09 1.23
N LYS A 378 10.00 -29.52 0.53
CA LYS A 378 11.02 -30.43 1.08
C LYS A 378 11.97 -29.75 2.07
N ASN A 379 12.15 -28.43 1.94
CA ASN A 379 12.99 -27.63 2.84
C ASN A 379 12.25 -27.12 4.08
N LYS A 380 11.00 -27.55 4.29
CA LYS A 380 10.25 -27.39 5.55
C LYS A 380 10.25 -28.71 6.30
#